data_AF-A0AAP0J8G6-F1
#
_entry.id   AF-A0AAP0J8G6-F1
#
_cell.length_a   1.000
_cell.length_b   1.000
_cell.length_c   1.000
_cell.angle_alpha   90.00
_cell.angle_beta   90.00
_cell.angle_gamma   90.00
#
_symmetry.space_group_name_H-M   'P 1'
#
loop_
_entity.id
_entity.type
_entity.pdbx_description
1 polymer ?
#
loop_
_entity_poly.entity_id
_entity_poly.type
_entity_poly.pdbx_seq_one_letter_code
_entity_poly.pdbx_strand_id
1 'polypeptide(L)'
;MGEVDPAFIQAEEHRPSLIITETQGIPVIDLAPLTHPQNKSSPALVQLVSQVGEACTDWGFFQVVNHGVLNRLLNVSKKFFALPLDEKRKVARDQANHFGYHDAEHTKNLRDWKEVFDFTMINPTPTNTVVNAHLGSDAFGEMKNNCPQHPPEMM
;
A
#
# COMPACT_ATOMS: atom_id res chain seq x y z
N MET A 1 -20.32 9.35 -24.12
CA MET A 1 -19.07 9.10 -23.36
C MET A 1 -18.50 10.45 -23.02
N GLY A 2 -18.21 10.73 -21.74
CA GLY A 2 -17.50 11.96 -21.36
C GLY A 2 -16.05 11.89 -21.82
N GLU A 3 -15.46 13.04 -22.14
CA GLU A 3 -14.03 13.12 -22.45
C GLU A 3 -13.19 12.81 -21.20
N VAL A 4 -12.07 12.12 -21.41
CA VAL A 4 -11.09 11.84 -20.36
C VAL A 4 -10.20 13.07 -20.19
N ASP A 5 -10.02 13.52 -18.95
CA ASP A 5 -9.10 14.62 -18.64
C ASP A 5 -7.67 14.28 -19.13
N PRO A 6 -7.06 15.14 -19.98
CA PRO A 6 -5.70 14.95 -20.49
C PRO A 6 -4.64 14.71 -19.41
N ALA A 7 -4.87 15.15 -18.17
CA ALA A 7 -3.95 14.92 -17.05
C ALA A 7 -3.70 13.42 -16.74
N PHE A 8 -4.60 12.53 -17.18
CA PHE A 8 -4.48 11.08 -17.02
C PHE A 8 -3.99 10.36 -18.29
N ILE A 9 -3.79 11.08 -19.40
CA ILE A 9 -3.45 10.45 -20.68
C ILE A 9 -1.94 10.32 -20.79
N GLN A 10 -1.47 9.08 -20.78
CA GLN A 10 -0.06 8.76 -20.97
C GLN A 10 0.37 8.97 -22.43
N ALA A 11 1.56 9.56 -22.63
CA ALA A 11 2.17 9.72 -23.95
C ALA A 11 2.42 8.36 -24.61
N GLU A 12 2.32 8.29 -25.94
CA GLU A 12 2.31 7.02 -26.70
C GLU A 12 3.54 6.16 -26.43
N GLU A 13 4.70 6.78 -26.35
CA GLU A 13 5.99 6.15 -26.08
C GLU A 13 6.10 5.52 -24.68
N HIS A 14 5.23 5.93 -23.74
CA HIS A 14 5.21 5.41 -22.37
C HIS A 14 4.06 4.42 -22.13
N ARG A 15 3.12 4.28 -23.07
CA ARG A 15 2.01 3.34 -22.92
C ARG A 15 2.55 1.91 -22.93
N PRO A 16 2.04 1.02 -22.06
CA PRO A 16 2.47 -0.36 -22.06
C PRO A 16 2.15 -1.02 -23.41
N SER A 17 3.11 -1.77 -23.96
CA SER A 17 2.82 -2.66 -25.09
C SER A 17 1.86 -3.73 -24.58
N LEU A 18 0.66 -3.82 -25.18
CA LEU A 18 -0.36 -4.84 -24.85
C LEU A 18 0.03 -6.24 -25.33
N ILE A 19 1.30 -6.62 -25.18
CA ILE A 19 1.74 -8.01 -25.34
C ILE A 19 1.33 -8.72 -24.05
N ILE A 20 0.16 -9.34 -24.08
CA ILE A 20 -0.30 -10.21 -23.01
C ILE A 20 0.54 -11.50 -23.10
N THR A 21 1.59 -11.58 -22.30
CA THR A 21 2.29 -12.84 -22.06
C THR A 21 1.55 -13.54 -20.91
N GLU A 22 0.92 -14.67 -21.20
CA GLU A 22 0.41 -15.58 -20.17
C GLU A 22 1.62 -16.16 -19.41
N THR A 23 1.99 -15.55 -18.29
CA THR A 23 3.05 -16.05 -17.43
C THR A 23 2.50 -17.16 -16.54
N GLN A 24 2.77 -18.40 -16.94
CA GLN A 24 2.52 -19.56 -16.07
C GLN A 24 3.60 -19.60 -14.98
N GLY A 25 3.20 -19.92 -13.74
CA GLY A 25 4.14 -20.27 -12.68
C GLY A 25 4.55 -19.17 -11.69
N ILE A 26 3.78 -18.08 -11.55
CA ILE A 26 3.97 -17.14 -10.42
C ILE A 26 3.99 -17.96 -9.12
N PRO A 27 5.06 -17.86 -8.29
CA PRO A 27 5.16 -18.65 -7.08
C PRO A 27 3.98 -18.39 -6.13
N VAL A 28 3.44 -19.46 -5.56
CA VAL A 28 2.41 -19.41 -4.52
C VAL A 28 3.02 -20.01 -3.25
N ILE A 29 3.12 -19.21 -2.19
CA ILE A 29 3.80 -19.56 -0.95
C ILE A 29 2.76 -19.81 0.15
N ASP A 30 2.83 -20.97 0.79
CA ASP A 30 1.96 -21.35 1.90
C ASP A 30 2.52 -20.86 3.24
N LEU A 31 1.83 -19.92 3.89
CA LEU A 31 2.23 -19.35 5.18
C LEU A 31 1.69 -20.12 6.40
N ALA A 32 1.04 -21.27 6.22
CA ALA A 32 0.56 -22.10 7.33
C ALA A 32 1.62 -22.42 8.41
N PRO A 33 2.91 -22.65 8.08
CA PRO A 33 3.95 -22.86 9.11
C PRO A 33 4.17 -21.66 10.05
N LEU A 34 3.76 -20.45 9.66
CA LEU A 34 3.86 -19.24 10.51
C LEU A 34 2.62 -19.06 11.41
N THR A 35 1.45 -19.47 10.94
CA THR A 35 0.19 -19.28 11.65
C THR A 35 -0.05 -20.36 12.72
N HIS A 36 0.63 -21.49 12.61
CA HIS A 36 0.67 -22.54 13.63
C HIS A 36 2.06 -22.63 14.23
N PRO A 37 2.33 -22.01 15.39
CA PRO A 37 3.65 -22.01 16.00
C PRO A 37 4.01 -23.41 16.50
N GLN A 38 4.65 -24.19 15.64
CA GLN A 38 5.58 -25.23 16.07
C GLN A 38 6.99 -24.64 16.11
N ASN A 39 7.89 -25.33 16.84
CA ASN A 39 9.28 -24.96 17.09
C ASN A 39 9.91 -24.12 15.95
N LYS A 40 10.56 -23.00 16.29
CA LYS A 40 11.22 -22.06 15.35
C LYS A 40 12.29 -22.71 14.46
N SER A 41 12.66 -23.95 14.73
CA SER A 41 13.57 -24.76 13.91
C SER A 41 12.86 -25.90 13.16
N SER A 42 11.54 -25.81 12.95
CA SER A 42 10.83 -26.84 12.20
C SER A 42 11.34 -26.91 10.76
N PRO A 43 11.51 -28.11 10.18
CA PRO A 43 11.90 -28.26 8.78
C PRO A 43 10.97 -27.51 7.81
N ALA A 44 9.68 -27.42 8.13
CA ALA A 44 8.69 -26.68 7.35
C ALA A 44 8.98 -25.17 7.32
N LEU A 45 9.41 -24.56 8.43
CA LEU A 45 9.76 -23.15 8.45
C LEU A 45 11.05 -22.87 7.66
N VAL A 46 12.04 -23.76 7.73
CA VAL A 46 13.28 -23.63 6.93
C VAL A 46 12.96 -23.70 5.43
N GLN A 47 12.09 -24.63 5.03
CA GLN A 47 11.64 -24.74 3.64
C GLN A 47 10.87 -23.50 3.18
N LEU A 48 9.97 -22.98 4.02
CA LEU A 48 9.24 -21.75 3.74
C LEU A 48 10.18 -20.55 3.50
N VAL A 49 11.20 -20.39 4.35
CA VAL A 49 12.21 -19.33 4.16
C VAL A 49 12.96 -19.47 2.84
N SER A 50 13.34 -20.71 2.45
CA SER A 50 13.97 -20.96 1.14
C SER A 50 13.07 -20.57 -0.01
N GLN A 51 11.80 -20.99 0.02
CA GLN A 51 10.82 -20.68 -1.03
C GLN A 51 10.61 -19.18 -1.20
N VAL A 52 10.53 -18.43 -0.10
CA VAL A 52 10.46 -16.96 -0.13
C VAL A 52 11.72 -16.37 -0.75
N GLY A 53 12.90 -16.85 -0.36
CA GLY A 53 14.18 -16.39 -0.92
C GLY A 53 14.31 -16.64 -2.42
N GLU A 54 13.93 -17.82 -2.89
CA GLU A 54 13.91 -18.20 -4.31
C GLU A 54 12.92 -17.33 -5.09
N ALA A 55 11.69 -17.16 -4.60
CA ALA A 55 10.69 -16.32 -5.25
C ALA A 55 11.12 -14.84 -5.33
N CYS A 56 11.73 -14.30 -4.26
CA CYS A 56 12.29 -12.95 -4.27
C CYS A 56 13.43 -12.80 -5.30
N THR A 57 14.28 -13.82 -5.45
CA THR A 57 15.46 -13.76 -6.33
C THR A 57 15.09 -13.95 -7.79
N ASP A 58 14.23 -14.92 -8.09
CA ASP A 58 13.93 -15.34 -9.46
C ASP A 58 12.76 -14.54 -10.07
N TRP A 59 11.79 -14.11 -9.24
CA TRP A 59 10.58 -13.42 -9.70
C TRP A 59 10.47 -11.97 -9.21
N GLY A 60 10.96 -11.68 -7.99
CA GLY A 60 10.77 -10.39 -7.34
C GLY A 60 9.35 -10.16 -6.79
N PHE A 61 8.42 -11.10 -7.01
CA PHE A 61 7.08 -11.12 -6.42
C PHE A 61 6.52 -12.55 -6.35
N PHE A 62 5.54 -12.76 -5.47
CA PHE A 62 4.84 -14.04 -5.30
C PHE A 62 3.48 -13.81 -4.66
N GLN A 63 2.62 -14.83 -4.73
CA GLN A 63 1.34 -14.88 -4.01
C GLN A 63 1.51 -15.63 -2.70
N VAL A 64 0.68 -15.32 -1.70
CA VAL A 64 0.66 -16.03 -0.42
C VAL A 64 -0.72 -16.61 -0.14
N VAL A 65 -0.74 -17.79 0.48
CA VAL A 65 -1.97 -18.44 0.99
C VAL A 65 -1.82 -18.81 2.46
N ASN A 66 -2.93 -19.11 3.14
CA ASN A 66 -2.96 -19.46 4.57
C ASN A 66 -2.26 -18.44 5.50
N HIS A 67 -2.28 -17.17 5.10
CA HIS A 67 -1.62 -16.06 5.80
C HIS A 67 -2.37 -15.55 7.05
N GLY A 68 -3.57 -16.09 7.34
CA GLY A 68 -4.33 -15.77 8.56
C GLY A 68 -4.96 -14.37 8.62
N VAL A 69 -4.96 -13.61 7.51
CA VAL A 69 -5.54 -12.25 7.45
C VAL A 69 -7.03 -12.34 7.10
N LEU A 70 -7.88 -11.73 7.92
CA LEU A 70 -9.33 -11.70 7.73
C LEU A 70 -9.77 -10.58 6.77
N ASN A 71 -10.87 -10.80 6.05
CA ASN A 71 -11.43 -9.88 5.04
C ASN A 71 -12.00 -8.55 5.58
N ARG A 72 -11.85 -8.24 6.88
CA ARG A 72 -12.37 -6.99 7.48
C ARG A 72 -11.79 -5.75 6.81
N LEU A 73 -10.49 -5.74 6.51
CA LEU A 73 -9.80 -4.62 5.89
C LEU A 73 -10.40 -4.27 4.51
N LEU A 74 -10.66 -5.29 3.68
CA LEU A 74 -11.27 -5.10 2.35
C LEU A 74 -12.68 -4.49 2.46
N ASN A 75 -13.46 -4.93 3.44
CA ASN A 75 -14.82 -4.41 3.64
C ASN A 75 -14.79 -2.95 4.10
N VAL A 76 -13.92 -2.59 5.04
CA VAL A 76 -13.76 -1.21 5.52
C VAL A 76 -13.25 -0.30 4.39
N SER A 77 -12.25 -0.76 3.64
CA SER A 77 -11.71 -0.03 2.48
C SER A 77 -12.79 0.28 1.44
N LYS A 78 -13.60 -0.71 1.05
CA LYS A 78 -14.72 -0.50 0.10
C LYS A 78 -15.72 0.54 0.60
N LYS A 79 -16.07 0.49 1.89
CA LYS A 79 -16.99 1.47 2.49
C LYS A 79 -16.41 2.88 2.47
N PHE A 80 -15.12 3.03 2.76
CA PHE A 80 -14.45 4.33 2.78
C PHE A 80 -14.42 4.97 1.39
N PHE A 81 -13.95 4.24 0.38
CA PHE A 81 -13.83 4.78 -0.97
C PHE A 81 -15.18 5.05 -1.65
N ALA A 82 -16.26 4.41 -1.18
CA ALA A 82 -17.63 4.70 -1.59
C ALA A 82 -18.21 5.99 -0.99
N LEU A 83 -17.55 6.64 -0.02
CA LEU A 83 -17.99 7.92 0.53
C LEU A 83 -17.89 9.05 -0.51
N PRO A 84 -18.70 10.11 -0.38
CA PRO A 84 -18.53 11.33 -1.17
C PRO A 84 -17.12 11.90 -1.04
N LEU A 85 -16.62 12.53 -2.10
CA LEU A 85 -15.27 13.10 -2.15
C LEU A 85 -14.99 14.07 -0.98
N ASP A 86 -15.97 14.90 -0.62
CA ASP A 86 -15.82 15.86 0.48
C ASP A 86 -15.65 15.17 1.84
N GLU A 87 -16.26 14.01 2.05
CA GLU A 87 -16.07 13.20 3.25
C GLU A 87 -14.67 12.59 3.29
N LYS A 88 -14.20 12.05 2.15
CA LYS A 88 -12.84 11.50 2.02
C LYS A 88 -11.76 12.59 2.24
N ARG A 89 -12.00 13.80 1.75
CA ARG A 89 -11.08 14.95 1.89
C ARG A 89 -10.94 15.49 3.32
N LYS A 90 -11.86 15.19 4.24
CA LYS A 90 -11.72 15.56 5.67
C LYS A 90 -10.50 14.92 6.33
N VAL A 91 -10.02 13.82 5.75
CA VAL A 91 -8.83 13.09 6.21
C VAL A 91 -7.72 13.12 5.17
N ALA A 92 -7.68 14.17 4.33
CA ALA A 92 -6.62 14.32 3.34
C ALA A 92 -5.25 14.43 4.01
N ARG A 93 -4.22 13.90 3.33
CA ARG A 93 -2.82 14.15 3.70
C ARG A 93 -2.42 15.59 3.37
N ASP A 94 -1.40 16.11 4.05
CA ASP A 94 -0.83 17.44 3.82
C ASP A 94 0.71 17.42 3.90
N GLN A 95 1.35 18.59 3.82
CA GLN A 95 2.81 18.72 3.84
C GLN A 95 3.45 18.30 5.17
N ALA A 96 2.70 18.34 6.26
CA ALA A 96 3.16 17.96 7.60
C ALA A 96 2.80 16.51 7.95
N ASN A 97 1.70 15.99 7.41
CA ASN A 97 1.22 14.65 7.65
C ASN A 97 0.91 13.91 6.35
N HIS A 98 1.77 12.95 6.00
CA HIS A 98 1.64 12.18 4.77
C HIS A 98 0.57 11.08 4.83
N PHE A 99 -0.02 10.82 5.99
CA PHE A 99 -1.09 9.82 6.16
C PHE A 99 -2.46 10.42 5.92
N GLY A 100 -3.34 9.66 5.29
CA GLY A 100 -4.69 10.05 4.93
C GLY A 100 -5.01 9.85 3.45
N TYR A 101 -6.13 10.43 3.03
CA TYR A 101 -6.65 10.36 1.66
C TYR A 101 -5.85 11.23 0.67
N HIS A 102 -5.69 10.75 -0.56
CA HIS A 102 -5.17 11.52 -1.68
C HIS A 102 -5.65 10.98 -3.03
N ASP A 103 -5.90 11.85 -4.01
CA ASP A 103 -6.40 11.48 -5.34
C ASP A 103 -5.60 12.11 -6.49
N ALA A 104 -4.45 12.70 -6.20
CA ALA A 104 -3.61 13.41 -7.17
C ALA A 104 -2.15 12.93 -7.12
N GLU A 105 -1.95 11.62 -7.00
CA GLU A 105 -0.59 11.05 -7.09
C GLU A 105 -0.09 11.15 -8.53
N HIS A 106 1.23 11.30 -8.67
CA HIS A 106 1.86 11.38 -9.97
C HIS A 106 2.88 10.27 -10.14
N THR A 107 2.78 9.54 -11.24
CA THR A 107 3.83 8.61 -11.70
C THR A 107 4.39 9.15 -13.01
N LYS A 108 5.71 9.37 -13.06
CA LYS A 108 6.39 9.98 -14.23
C LYS A 108 5.74 11.31 -14.67
N ASN A 109 5.41 12.17 -13.70
CA ASN A 109 4.74 13.47 -13.89
C ASN A 109 3.33 13.43 -14.50
N LEU A 110 2.71 12.26 -14.61
CA LEU A 110 1.32 12.11 -15.02
C LEU A 110 0.46 11.73 -13.82
N ARG A 111 -0.77 12.25 -13.76
CA ARG A 111 -1.67 11.93 -12.67
C ARG A 111 -2.13 10.48 -12.80
N ASP A 112 -1.98 9.72 -11.73
CA ASP A 112 -2.46 8.35 -11.67
C ASP A 112 -3.99 8.35 -11.66
N TRP A 113 -4.60 7.44 -12.44
CA TRP A 113 -6.03 7.16 -12.34
C TRP A 113 -6.32 6.31 -11.10
N LYS A 114 -6.13 6.89 -9.93
CA LYS A 114 -6.34 6.22 -8.64
C LYS A 114 -6.63 7.22 -7.54
N GLU A 115 -7.23 6.71 -6.49
CA GLU A 115 -7.25 7.32 -5.17
C GLU A 115 -6.55 6.39 -4.18
N VAL A 116 -6.00 6.97 -3.12
CA VAL A 116 -5.22 6.26 -2.10
C VAL A 116 -5.58 6.75 -0.70
N PHE A 117 -5.40 5.88 0.27
CA PHE A 117 -5.45 6.21 1.69
C PHE A 117 -4.26 5.58 2.38
N ASP A 118 -3.35 6.41 2.88
CA ASP A 118 -2.11 5.96 3.51
C ASP A 118 -2.24 5.99 5.04
N PHE A 119 -1.79 4.95 5.73
CA PHE A 119 -1.75 4.91 7.19
C PHE A 119 -0.56 4.11 7.70
N THR A 120 -0.22 4.30 8.97
CA THR A 120 0.85 3.59 9.68
C THR A 120 0.29 2.74 10.82
N MET A 121 0.95 1.63 11.13
CA MET A 121 0.62 0.85 12.33
C MET A 121 1.16 1.50 13.61
N ILE A 122 2.27 2.24 13.53
CA ILE A 122 2.86 2.93 14.67
C ILE A 122 2.29 4.35 14.69
N ASN A 123 1.42 4.67 15.66
CA ASN A 123 0.72 5.94 15.70
C ASN A 123 0.77 6.56 17.11
N PRO A 124 1.42 7.73 17.31
CA PRO A 124 2.13 8.53 16.32
C PRO A 124 3.39 7.84 15.77
N THR A 125 3.68 8.02 14.48
CA THR A 125 4.97 7.62 13.89
C THR A 125 5.98 8.74 14.14
N PRO A 126 7.14 8.44 14.75
CA PRO A 126 8.24 9.41 14.86
C PRO A 126 8.78 9.76 13.46
N THR A 127 8.90 11.04 13.12
CA THR A 127 9.61 11.42 11.90
C THR A 127 11.11 11.55 12.20
N ASN A 128 11.93 10.68 11.61
CA ASN A 128 13.37 10.93 11.52
C ASN A 128 13.61 11.91 10.36
N THR A 129 13.97 13.13 10.71
CA THR A 129 14.15 14.25 9.81
C THR A 129 15.41 14.11 8.95
N VAL A 130 15.41 13.22 7.93
CA VAL A 130 16.40 13.31 6.84
C VAL A 130 15.99 14.39 5.81
N VAL A 131 14.74 14.87 5.89
CA VAL A 131 14.19 15.84 4.92
C VAL A 131 14.57 17.30 5.26
N ASN A 132 15.00 17.62 6.49
CA ASN A 132 15.42 18.98 6.89
C ASN A 132 16.92 19.10 7.25
N ALA A 133 17.81 18.34 6.60
CA ALA A 133 19.25 18.56 6.76
C ALA A 133 19.71 19.99 6.35
N HIS A 134 18.87 20.74 5.64
CA HIS A 134 19.13 22.13 5.23
C HIS A 134 18.59 23.20 6.20
N LEU A 135 17.76 22.84 7.20
CA LEU A 135 17.09 23.82 8.08
C LEU A 135 17.54 23.77 9.55
N GLY A 136 18.51 22.90 9.89
CA GLY A 136 19.23 22.97 11.17
C GLY A 136 18.40 22.86 12.44
N SER A 137 17.18 22.29 12.38
CA SER A 137 16.35 22.09 13.57
C SER A 137 16.29 20.61 13.97
N ASP A 138 16.84 20.28 15.15
CA ASP A 138 16.70 19.00 15.84
C ASP A 138 15.28 18.81 16.42
N ALA A 139 14.25 19.05 15.60
CA ALA A 139 12.87 18.80 15.97
C ALA A 139 12.42 17.45 15.40
N PHE A 140 12.22 16.47 16.28
CA PHE A 140 11.50 15.24 15.95
C PHE A 140 10.01 15.58 15.87
N GLY A 141 9.47 15.63 14.66
CA GLY A 141 8.02 15.70 14.45
C GLY A 141 7.32 14.36 14.73
N GLU A 142 6.00 14.42 14.86
CA GLU A 142 5.14 13.24 14.93
C GLU A 142 4.10 13.31 13.80
N MET A 143 3.97 12.23 13.04
CA MET A 143 2.86 12.04 12.09
C MET A 143 1.80 11.13 12.72
N LYS A 144 0.53 11.39 12.43
CA LYS A 144 -0.61 10.64 12.99
C LYS A 144 -1.54 10.14 11.91
N ASN A 145 -2.18 8.99 12.12
CA ASN A 145 -3.23 8.55 11.20
C ASN A 145 -4.42 9.51 11.26
N ASN A 146 -4.77 10.09 10.11
CA ASN A 146 -6.01 10.85 9.94
C ASN A 146 -7.17 9.87 9.73
N CYS A 147 -7.81 9.44 10.82
CA CYS A 147 -8.92 8.49 10.75
C CYS A 147 -10.26 9.21 10.46
N PRO A 148 -11.11 8.69 9.56
CA PRO A 148 -12.43 9.26 9.32
C PRO A 148 -13.30 9.10 10.57
N GLN A 149 -13.94 10.18 11.01
CA GLN A 149 -14.83 10.16 12.18
C GLN A 149 -16.18 9.46 11.89
N HIS A 150 -16.53 9.31 10.60
CA HIS A 150 -17.76 8.69 10.15
C HIS A 150 -17.54 7.84 8.89
N PRO A 151 -18.26 6.69 8.78
CA PRO A 151 -19.01 6.02 9.84
C PRO A 151 -18.07 5.40 10.90
N PRO A 152 -18.51 5.28 12.18
CA PRO A 152 -17.66 4.88 13.31
C PRO A 152 -17.07 3.46 13.19
N GLU A 153 -17.62 2.64 12.32
CA GLU A 153 -17.11 1.32 11.93
C GLU A 153 -15.79 1.33 11.15
N MET A 154 -15.31 2.52 10.77
CA MET A 154 -13.99 2.74 10.16
C MET A 154 -12.88 3.02 11.18
N MET A 155 -13.22 3.06 12.48
CA MET A 155 -12.26 3.09 13.60
C MET A 155 -11.86 1.68 14.07
#